data_AF-A0A379X2H2-F1
#
_entry.id   AF-A0A379X2H2-F1
#
_cell.length_a   1.000
_cell.length_b   1.000
_cell.length_c   1.000
_cell.angle_alpha   90.00
_cell.angle_beta   90.00
_cell.angle_gamma   90.00
#
_symmetry.space_group_name_H-M   'P 1'
#
loop_
_entity.id
_entity.type
_entity.pdbx_description
1 polymer ?
#
loop_
_entity_poly.entity_id
_entity_poly.type
_entity_poly.pdbx_seq_one_letter_code
_entity_poly.pdbx_strand_id
1 'polypeptide(L)'
;MLDTCICSFIMREQPEAVLKRLEQAVLRRHRIVVSAITYAEMRFGCTGKKASPRHAQLVDAFCSRLDAVLAWDRAAVDATTEIRAVLAAVGTRLDQTMRLSPAMPLRPGRYWSLIT
;
A
#
# COMPACT_ATOMS: atom_id res chain seq x y z
N MET A 1 9.46 -4.16 2.49
CA MET A 1 8.40 -3.14 2.38
C MET A 1 7.14 -3.84 1.90
N LEU A 2 5.98 -3.57 2.53
CA LEU A 2 4.70 -4.19 2.16
C LEU A 2 3.94 -3.32 1.16
N ASP A 3 3.26 -3.98 0.22
CA ASP A 3 2.38 -3.35 -0.77
C ASP A 3 0.94 -3.21 -0.25
N THR A 4 0.17 -2.31 -0.84
CA THR A 4 -1.23 -2.01 -0.45
C THR A 4 -2.14 -3.23 -0.57
N CYS A 5 -1.97 -4.05 -1.62
CA CYS A 5 -2.78 -5.27 -1.79
C CYS A 5 -2.56 -6.25 -0.63
N ILE A 6 -1.31 -6.44 -0.22
CA ILE A 6 -0.94 -7.30 0.90
C ILE A 6 -1.44 -6.71 2.23
N CYS A 7 -1.27 -5.41 2.46
CA CYS A 7 -1.75 -4.76 3.68
C CYS A 7 -3.27 -4.90 3.82
N SER A 8 -3.99 -4.68 2.73
CA SER A 8 -5.44 -4.86 2.68
C SER A 8 -5.86 -6.29 2.95
N PHE A 9 -5.12 -7.28 2.44
CA PHE A 9 -5.40 -8.70 2.67
C PHE A 9 -5.17 -9.09 4.14
N ILE A 10 -4.06 -8.66 4.73
CA ILE A 10 -3.74 -8.91 6.16
C ILE A 10 -4.82 -8.32 7.06
N MET A 11 -5.26 -7.08 6.82
CA MET A 11 -6.26 -6.42 7.67
C MET A 11 -7.64 -7.08 7.61
N ARG A 12 -8.01 -7.70 6.48
CA ARG A 12 -9.33 -8.32 6.29
C ARG A 12 -9.37 -9.78 6.73
N GLU A 13 -8.38 -10.56 6.31
CA GLU A 13 -8.43 -12.02 6.41
C GLU A 13 -7.50 -12.60 7.48
N GLN A 14 -6.51 -11.84 7.94
CA GLN A 14 -5.52 -12.28 8.95
C GLN A 14 -4.98 -13.70 8.69
N PRO A 15 -4.51 -14.01 7.47
CA PRO A 15 -4.12 -15.37 7.12
C PRO A 15 -2.85 -15.78 7.88
N GLU A 16 -2.93 -16.90 8.61
CA GLU A 16 -1.84 -17.41 9.44
C GLU A 16 -0.52 -17.57 8.67
N ALA A 17 -0.59 -18.01 7.41
CA ALA A 17 0.59 -18.22 6.58
C ALA A 17 1.38 -16.93 6.32
N VAL A 18 0.69 -15.79 6.17
CA VAL A 18 1.35 -14.49 5.96
C VAL A 18 1.87 -13.96 7.30
N LEU A 19 1.09 -14.10 8.38
CA LEU A 19 1.52 -13.69 9.72
C LEU A 19 2.78 -14.42 10.17
N LYS A 20 2.84 -15.75 9.99
CA LYS A 20 4.05 -16.56 10.26
C LYS A 20 5.26 -16.09 9.44
N ARG A 21 5.05 -15.69 8.19
CA ARG A 21 6.13 -15.13 7.36
C ARG A 21 6.62 -13.78 7.89
N LEU A 22 5.72 -12.93 8.35
CA LEU A 22 6.07 -11.64 8.95
C LEU A 22 6.84 -11.85 10.27
N GLU A 23 6.37 -12.74 11.14
CA GLU A 23 7.08 -13.12 12.36
C GLU A 23 8.49 -13.63 12.07
N GLN A 24 8.64 -14.54 11.11
CA GLN A 24 9.97 -15.01 10.69
C GLN A 24 10.85 -13.89 10.14
N ALA A 25 10.27 -12.91 9.43
CA ALA A 25 11.02 -11.76 8.94
C ALA A 25 11.53 -10.90 10.11
N VAL A 26 10.70 -10.67 11.13
CA VAL A 26 11.09 -9.97 12.36
C VAL A 26 12.16 -10.75 13.12
N LEU A 27 12.03 -12.07 13.25
CA LEU A 27 13.05 -12.92 13.88
C LEU A 27 14.40 -12.85 13.17
N ARG A 28 14.38 -12.70 11.84
CA ARG A 28 15.58 -12.44 11.03
C ARG A 28 16.07 -10.98 11.07
N ARG A 29 15.50 -10.15 11.96
CA ARG A 29 15.79 -8.71 12.11
C ARG A 29 15.53 -7.88 10.85
N HIS A 30 14.64 -8.34 9.98
CA HIS A 30 14.16 -7.51 8.87
C HIS A 30 13.13 -6.52 9.37
N ARG A 31 13.20 -5.29 8.85
CA ARG A 31 12.23 -4.24 9.14
C ARG A 31 11.00 -4.40 8.26
N ILE A 32 9.82 -4.41 8.86
CA ILE A 32 8.53 -4.38 8.19
C ILE A 32 8.09 -2.93 8.10
N VAL A 33 8.14 -2.40 6.88
CA VAL A 33 7.81 -1.00 6.58
C VAL A 33 6.78 -0.91 5.46
N VAL A 34 6.02 0.18 5.45
CA VAL A 34 5.10 0.55 4.36
C VAL A 34 5.47 1.92 3.82
N SER A 35 5.09 2.21 2.57
CA SER A 35 5.23 3.56 2.02
C SER A 35 4.14 4.49 2.54
N ALA A 36 4.43 5.79 2.63
CA ALA A 36 3.45 6.82 2.94
C ALA A 36 2.27 6.81 1.95
N ILE A 37 2.49 6.38 0.71
CA ILE A 37 1.43 6.27 -0.28
C ILE A 37 0.50 5.09 0.04
N THR A 38 1.05 3.94 0.44
CA THR A 38 0.24 2.79 0.90
C THR A 38 -0.56 3.17 2.14
N TYR A 39 0.04 3.92 3.06
CA TYR A 39 -0.67 4.46 4.23
C TYR A 39 -1.83 5.38 3.83
N ALA A 40 -1.61 6.28 2.88
CA ALA A 40 -2.66 7.16 2.36
C ALA A 40 -3.82 6.38 1.74
N GLU A 41 -3.55 5.32 0.96
CA GLU A 41 -4.58 4.46 0.38
C GLU A 41 -5.40 3.71 1.45
N MET A 42 -4.74 3.18 2.48
CA MET A 42 -5.41 2.53 3.61
C MET A 42 -6.30 3.53 4.38
N ARG A 43 -5.80 4.74 4.63
CA ARG A 43 -6.58 5.81 5.28
C ARG A 43 -7.75 6.28 4.41
N PHE A 44 -7.56 6.38 3.10
CA PHE A 44 -8.64 6.74 2.18
C PHE A 44 -9.77 5.70 2.18
N GLY A 45 -9.44 4.40 2.28
CA GLY A 45 -10.42 3.33 2.50
C GLY A 45 -11.31 3.53 3.74
N CYS A 46 -10.86 4.32 4.71
CA CYS A 46 -11.63 4.69 5.91
C CYS A 46 -12.56 5.91 5.73
N THR A 47 -12.43 6.68 4.65
CA THR A 47 -13.08 8.01 4.51
C THR A 47 -14.43 8.01 3.75
N GLY A 48 -15.03 6.85 3.53
CA GLY A 48 -16.33 6.73 2.86
C GLY A 48 -17.54 6.91 3.79
N LYS A 49 -18.68 7.39 3.26
CA LYS A 49 -19.97 7.46 4.00
C LYS A 49 -20.46 6.11 4.54
N LYS A 50 -19.96 5.00 4.00
CA LYS A 50 -20.23 3.62 4.45
C LYS A 50 -19.03 2.98 5.16
N ALA A 51 -17.95 3.73 5.38
CA ALA A 51 -16.75 3.19 5.99
C ALA A 51 -17.02 2.93 7.47
N SER A 52 -16.79 1.70 7.90
CA SER A 52 -16.94 1.33 9.30
C SER A 52 -15.83 1.99 10.14
N PRO A 53 -16.15 2.56 11.31
CA PRO A 53 -15.15 3.02 12.27
C PRO A 53 -14.14 1.93 12.66
N ARG A 54 -14.55 0.66 12.56
CA ARG A 54 -13.68 -0.52 12.77
C ARG A 54 -12.53 -0.58 11.77
N HIS A 55 -12.70 -0.09 10.54
CA HIS A 55 -11.65 -0.11 9.53
C HIS A 55 -10.51 0.85 9.89
N ALA A 56 -10.83 2.04 10.42
CA ALA A 56 -9.83 2.98 10.90
C ALA A 56 -9.02 2.41 12.08
N GLN A 57 -9.69 1.75 13.02
CA GLN A 57 -9.03 1.08 14.14
C GLN A 57 -8.09 -0.06 13.68
N LEU A 58 -8.49 -0.82 12.64
CA LEU A 58 -7.64 -1.86 12.06
C LEU A 58 -6.40 -1.26 11.39
N VAL A 59 -6.55 -0.17 10.65
CA VAL A 59 -5.41 0.54 10.03
C VAL A 59 -4.46 1.07 11.10
N ASP A 60 -4.98 1.64 12.18
CA ASP A 60 -4.15 2.16 13.28
C ASP A 60 -3.45 1.05 14.06
N ALA A 61 -4.15 -0.04 14.35
CA ALA A 61 -3.56 -1.23 14.96
C ALA A 61 -2.50 -1.87 14.04
N PHE A 62 -2.71 -1.86 12.73
CA PHE A 62 -1.71 -2.35 11.79
C PHE A 62 -0.47 -1.45 11.80
N CYS A 63 -0.66 -0.13 11.72
CA CYS A 63 0.46 0.82 11.68
C CYS A 63 1.27 0.86 12.96
N SER A 64 0.67 0.61 14.13
CA SER A 64 1.40 0.52 15.39
C SER A 64 2.33 -0.69 15.49
N ARG A 65 2.16 -1.70 14.62
CA ARG A 65 2.99 -2.91 14.56
C ARG A 65 4.07 -2.85 13.48
N LEU A 66 4.08 -1.80 12.66
CA LEU A 66 5.10 -1.60 11.64
C LEU A 66 6.30 -0.88 12.24
N ASP A 67 7.49 -1.17 11.73
CA ASP A 67 8.72 -0.51 12.15
C ASP A 67 8.79 0.96 11.70
N ALA A 68 8.20 1.26 10.54
CA ALA A 68 8.11 2.63 10.01
C ALA A 68 7.12 2.73 8.85
N VAL A 69 6.54 3.93 8.71
CA VAL A 69 5.92 4.41 7.47
C VAL A 69 6.95 5.33 6.79
N LEU A 70 7.48 4.91 5.64
CA LEU A 70 8.52 5.65 4.93
C LEU A 70 7.92 6.80 4.13
N ALA A 71 8.47 8.00 4.29
CA ALA A 71 8.05 9.18 3.54
C ALA A 71 8.32 9.03 2.05
N TRP A 72 7.49 9.69 1.23
CA TRP A 72 7.76 9.88 -0.18
C TRP A 72 8.61 11.15 -0.35
N ASP A 73 9.91 11.01 -0.12
CA ASP A 73 10.87 12.11 -0.17
C ASP A 73 11.54 12.23 -1.56
N ARG A 74 12.45 13.20 -1.69
CA ARG A 74 13.18 13.45 -2.93
C ARG A 74 13.94 12.20 -3.40
N ALA A 75 14.57 11.45 -2.48
CA ALA A 75 15.31 10.25 -2.84
C ALA A 75 14.39 9.15 -3.41
N ALA A 76 13.20 8.98 -2.83
CA ALA A 76 12.20 8.05 -3.36
C ALA A 76 11.70 8.46 -4.75
N VAL A 77 11.52 9.76 -4.99
CA VAL A 77 11.15 10.30 -6.32
C VAL A 77 12.25 10.05 -7.34
N ASP A 78 13.50 10.36 -6.99
CA ASP A 78 14.65 10.22 -7.89
C ASP A 78 14.84 8.75 -8.28
N ALA A 79 14.83 7.83 -7.31
CA ALA A 79 14.93 6.39 -7.54
C ALA A 79 13.77 5.85 -8.42
N THR A 80 12.54 6.31 -8.17
CA THR A 80 11.38 5.90 -9.00
C THR A 80 11.50 6.41 -10.43
N THR A 81 12.04 7.62 -10.61
CA THR A 81 12.25 8.23 -11.92
C THR A 81 13.29 7.45 -12.73
N GLU A 82 14.38 7.03 -12.09
CA GLU A 82 15.40 6.17 -12.71
C GLU A 82 14.80 4.82 -13.16
N ILE A 83 14.05 4.15 -12.28
CA ILE A 83 13.37 2.89 -12.62
C ILE A 83 12.40 3.07 -13.80
N ARG A 84 11.64 4.17 -13.81
CA ARG A 84 10.73 4.49 -14.92
C ARG A 84 11.46 4.74 -16.22
N ALA A 85 12.60 5.42 -16.19
CA ALA A 85 13.43 5.66 -17.37
C ALA A 85 13.94 4.34 -17.97
N VAL A 86 14.41 3.42 -17.11
CA VAL A 86 14.83 2.07 -17.53
C VAL A 86 13.67 1.29 -18.14
N LEU A 87 12.50 1.29 -17.49
CA LEU A 87 11.33 0.55 -18.00
C LEU A 87 10.78 1.13 -19.30
N ALA A 88 10.80 2.46 -19.45
CA ALA A 88 10.45 3.13 -20.70
C ALA A 88 11.40 2.75 -21.84
N ALA A 89 12.71 2.63 -21.56
CA ALA A 89 13.70 2.20 -22.54
C ALA A 89 13.49 0.73 -22.98
N VAL A 90 12.96 -0.12 -22.10
CA VAL A 90 12.64 -1.53 -22.39
C VAL A 90 11.20 -1.67 -22.95
N GLY A 91 10.49 -0.57 -23.20
CA GLY A 91 9.14 -0.56 -23.77
C GLY A 91 8.06 -1.07 -22.80
N THR A 92 8.37 -1.24 -21.52
CA THR A 92 7.42 -1.68 -20.50
C THR A 92 6.78 -0.46 -19.86
N ARG A 93 5.49 -0.25 -20.11
CA ARG A 93 4.73 0.85 -19.52
C ARG A 93 4.22 0.42 -18.15
N LEU A 94 4.77 0.99 -17.07
CA LEU A 94 4.08 0.98 -15.79
C LEU A 94 2.84 1.88 -15.92
N ASP A 95 1.68 1.39 -15.53
CA ASP A 95 0.46 2.18 -15.54
C ASP A 95 0.59 3.33 -14.53
N GLN A 96 0.53 4.55 -15.05
CA GLN A 96 0.66 5.79 -14.27
C GLN A 96 -0.57 6.05 -13.37
N THR A 97 -1.60 5.21 -13.51
CA THR A 97 -2.90 5.32 -12.82
C THR A 97 -2.80 4.95 -11.34
N MET A 98 -1.75 4.24 -10.92
CA MET A 98 -1.46 4.07 -9.50
C MET A 98 -0.62 5.26 -9.01
N ARG A 99 -1.31 6.23 -8.39
CA ARG A 99 -0.78 7.26 -7.48
C ARG A 99 -0.23 8.53 -8.14
N LEU A 100 -1.09 9.55 -8.18
CA LEU A 100 -0.87 10.94 -7.75
C LEU A 100 -2.09 11.79 -8.17
N SER A 101 -3.23 11.66 -7.46
CA SER A 101 -4.34 12.63 -7.59
C SER A 101 -4.99 12.91 -6.23
N PRO A 102 -4.85 14.13 -5.69
CA PRO A 102 -5.82 14.66 -4.74
C PRO A 102 -7.05 15.11 -5.55
N ALA A 103 -8.21 14.54 -5.26
CA ALA A 103 -9.50 14.73 -5.95
C ALA A 103 -9.70 13.90 -7.24
N MET A 104 -10.09 12.64 -7.06
CA MET A 104 -10.98 11.97 -8.01
C MET A 104 -12.31 11.72 -7.29
N PRO A 105 -13.46 12.23 -7.80
CA PRO A 105 -14.75 11.90 -7.22
C PRO A 105 -15.02 10.42 -7.47
N LEU A 106 -14.94 9.62 -6.42
CA LEU A 106 -15.27 8.20 -6.44
C LEU A 106 -16.71 8.02 -6.91
N ARG A 107 -16.89 7.60 -8.16
CA ARG A 107 -18.11 6.92 -8.55
C ARG A 107 -18.08 5.51 -7.94
N PRO A 108 -19.11 5.09 -7.20
CA PRO A 108 -19.16 3.75 -6.63
C PRO A 108 -19.37 2.74 -7.78
N GLY A 109 -18.44 1.80 -7.97
CA GLY A 109 -18.75 0.56 -8.69
C GLY A 109 -17.79 0.03 -9.76
N ARG A 110 -16.58 0.58 -9.97
CA ARG A 110 -15.67 0.03 -10.99
C ARG A 110 -14.20 0.00 -10.54
N TYR A 111 -13.84 -0.99 -9.73
CA TYR A 111 -12.43 -1.32 -9.48
C TYR A 111 -12.12 -2.84 -9.52
N TRP A 112 -13.10 -3.68 -9.86
CA TRP A 112 -12.95 -5.14 -9.89
C TRP A 112 -12.74 -5.74 -11.28
N SER A 113 -12.34 -4.94 -12.29
CA SER A 113 -12.30 -5.40 -13.70
C SER A 113 -10.91 -5.54 -14.31
N LEU A 114 -9.83 -5.42 -13.52
CA LEU A 114 -8.45 -5.46 -14.06
C LEU A 114 -7.52 -6.44 -13.33
N ILE A 115 -8.09 -7.50 -12.73
CA ILE A 115 -7.31 -8.68 -12.29
C ILE A 115 -7.97 -9.94 -12.87
N THR A 116 -8.04 -9.98 -14.19
CA THR A 116 -7.99 -11.20 -15.02
C THR A 116 -7.05 -10.92 -16.17
#